data_AF-A0A7J4JPB8-F1
#
_entry.id   AF-A0A7J4JPB8-F1
#
_cell.length_a   1.000
_cell.length_b   1.000
_cell.length_c   1.000
_cell.angle_alpha   90.00
_cell.angle_beta   90.00
_cell.angle_gamma   90.00
#
_symmetry.space_group_name_H-M   'P 1'
#
loop_
_entity.id
_entity.type
_entity.pdbx_description
1 polymer ?
#
loop_
_entity_poly.entity_id
_entity_poly.type
_entity_poly.pdbx_seq_one_letter_code
_entity_poly.pdbx_strand_id
1 'polypeptide(L)'
;MSLSKQFLAGAAVLAVLFLLFYPQFWEVDYQSTIRTATWLWQGKFVEPDAQYAYYMWDTGHGYFAYPFEIGRTIISAPFVLVSWNAPFILGLLFHLLGAYYFYRILAFLGLDTRYSLLYLFFPPLTLLAGKFLLGDIASAALVSAASYYYLKGDSKGFLAAGIVLGISV
;
A
#
# COMPACT_ATOMS: atom_id res chain seq x y z
N MET A 1 10.51 15.36 17.36
CA MET A 1 11.76 14.63 17.09
C MET A 1 12.00 14.64 15.58
N SER A 2 13.09 15.24 15.13
CA SER A 2 13.45 15.28 13.72
C SER A 2 13.87 13.89 13.22
N LEU A 3 13.68 13.63 11.92
CA LEU A 3 14.21 12.44 11.27
C LEU A 3 15.74 12.55 11.16
N SER A 4 16.43 11.43 11.33
CA SER A 4 17.89 11.40 11.14
C SER A 4 18.24 11.61 9.67
N LYS A 5 19.40 12.25 9.42
CA LYS A 5 19.88 12.44 8.04
C LYS A 5 20.08 11.11 7.32
N GLN A 6 20.49 10.07 8.04
CA GLN A 6 20.67 8.72 7.50
C GLN A 6 19.34 8.11 7.04
N PHE A 7 18.26 8.27 7.81
CA PHE A 7 16.94 7.80 7.41
C PHE A 7 16.46 8.50 6.14
N LEU A 8 16.60 9.82 6.08
CA LEU A 8 16.22 10.60 4.90
C LEU A 8 17.03 10.22 3.65
N ALA A 9 18.34 10.06 3.81
CA ALA A 9 19.22 9.60 2.73
C ALA A 9 18.84 8.19 2.26
N GLY A 10 18.57 7.27 3.19
CA GLY A 10 18.14 5.91 2.87
C GLY A 10 16.80 5.88 2.11
N ALA A 11 15.81 6.66 2.57
CA ALA A 11 14.53 6.80 1.91
C ALA A 11 14.67 7.39 0.50
N ALA A 12 15.53 8.40 0.31
CA ALA A 12 15.81 8.99 -0.99
C ALA A 12 16.47 7.99 -1.95
N VAL A 13 17.47 7.24 -1.49
CA VAL A 13 18.12 6.18 -2.28
C VAL A 13 17.09 5.13 -2.70
N LEU A 14 16.24 4.69 -1.77
CA LEU A 14 15.20 3.72 -2.04
C LEU A 14 14.19 4.24 -3.08
N ALA A 15 13.76 5.49 -2.96
CA ALA A 15 12.84 6.11 -3.92
C ALA A 15 13.47 6.19 -5.33
N VAL A 16 14.75 6.56 -5.43
CA VAL A 16 15.47 6.57 -6.71
C VAL A 16 15.55 5.16 -7.29
N LEU A 17 15.94 4.16 -6.49
CA LEU A 17 15.99 2.77 -6.95
C LEU A 17 14.62 2.28 -7.41
N PHE A 18 13.56 2.58 -6.66
CA PHE A 18 12.19 2.24 -7.04
C PHE A 18 11.80 2.84 -8.39
N LEU A 19 12.14 4.11 -8.64
CA LEU A 19 11.86 4.77 -9.93
C LEU A 19 12.70 4.19 -11.07
N LEU A 20 13.94 3.80 -10.83
CA LEU A 20 14.80 3.15 -11.83
C LEU A 20 14.30 1.76 -12.22
N PHE A 21 13.70 1.03 -11.27
CA PHE A 21 13.13 -0.30 -11.48
C PHE A 21 11.60 -0.29 -11.49
N TYR A 22 11.00 0.83 -11.88
CA TYR A 22 9.56 1.02 -11.85
C TYR A 22 8.85 0.00 -12.74
N PRO A 23 7.76 -0.65 -12.28
CA PRO A 23 7.10 -1.72 -13.02
C PRO A 23 6.70 -1.34 -14.44
N GLN A 24 7.13 -2.18 -15.40
CA GLN A 24 6.78 -2.05 -16.82
C GLN A 24 5.79 -3.13 -17.29
N PHE A 25 5.42 -4.09 -16.43
CA PHE A 25 4.51 -5.18 -16.77
C PHE A 25 3.40 -5.37 -15.74
N TRP A 26 2.30 -5.97 -16.16
CA TRP A 26 1.20 -6.39 -15.28
C TRP A 26 1.51 -7.72 -14.63
N GLU A 27 1.36 -7.78 -13.30
CA GLU A 27 1.16 -9.04 -12.60
C GLU A 27 -0.33 -9.40 -12.62
N VAL A 28 -0.63 -10.68 -12.85
CA VAL A 28 -1.98 -11.19 -13.11
C VAL A 28 -2.92 -10.90 -11.95
N ASP A 29 -2.42 -11.00 -10.71
CA ASP A 29 -3.21 -10.86 -9.48
C ASP A 29 -3.75 -9.45 -9.26
N TYR A 30 -3.22 -8.42 -9.94
CA TYR A 30 -3.64 -7.02 -9.78
C TYR A 30 -4.49 -6.47 -10.92
N GLN A 31 -4.69 -7.27 -11.96
CA GLN A 31 -5.53 -6.87 -13.10
C GLN A 31 -6.98 -6.64 -12.68
N SER A 32 -7.50 -7.40 -11.72
CA SER A 32 -8.83 -7.20 -11.13
C SER A 32 -8.92 -5.83 -10.46
N THR A 33 -7.96 -5.47 -9.60
CA THR A 33 -7.95 -4.19 -8.88
C THR A 33 -7.84 -2.99 -9.82
N ILE A 34 -6.91 -3.01 -10.78
CA ILE A 34 -6.71 -1.89 -11.73
C ILE A 34 -7.93 -1.72 -12.64
N ARG A 35 -8.48 -2.83 -13.16
CA ARG A 35 -9.68 -2.81 -14.01
C ARG A 35 -10.89 -2.27 -13.26
N THR A 36 -11.11 -2.77 -12.04
CA THR A 36 -12.20 -2.31 -11.18
C THR A 36 -12.06 -0.84 -10.82
N ALA A 37 -10.85 -0.39 -10.50
CA ALA A 37 -10.55 1.01 -10.25
C ALA A 37 -10.83 1.89 -11.48
N THR A 38 -10.56 1.37 -12.69
CA THR A 38 -10.86 2.04 -13.96
C THR A 38 -12.37 2.11 -14.19
N TRP A 39 -13.11 1.03 -13.93
CA TRP A 39 -14.57 1.00 -14.06
C TRP A 39 -15.27 1.94 -13.08
N LEU A 40 -14.76 2.05 -11.86
CA LEU A 40 -15.28 2.98 -10.85
C LEU A 40 -15.31 4.43 -11.39
N TRP A 41 -14.26 4.85 -12.10
CA TRP A 41 -14.23 6.15 -12.77
C TRP A 41 -15.18 6.28 -13.95
N GLN A 42 -15.45 5.17 -14.63
CA GLN A 42 -16.41 5.11 -15.74
C GLN A 42 -17.87 5.02 -15.25
N GLY A 43 -18.12 5.00 -13.94
CA GLY A 43 -19.45 4.77 -13.36
C GLY A 43 -19.97 3.35 -13.62
N LYS A 44 -19.08 2.39 -13.90
CA LYS A 44 -19.40 1.00 -14.16
C LYS A 44 -19.08 0.15 -12.93
N PHE A 45 -19.94 -0.84 -12.66
CA PHE A 45 -19.73 -1.81 -11.59
C PHE A 45 -19.64 -3.26 -12.11
N VAL A 46 -20.02 -3.49 -13.38
CA VAL A 46 -20.03 -4.81 -14.01
C VAL A 46 -19.54 -4.72 -15.46
N GLU A 47 -18.94 -5.80 -15.95
CA GLU A 47 -18.67 -6.01 -17.38
C GLU A 47 -19.87 -6.71 -18.02
N PRO A 48 -20.51 -6.14 -19.05
CA PRO A 48 -21.59 -6.83 -19.75
C PRO A 48 -21.12 -7.95 -20.68
N ASP A 49 -19.88 -7.91 -21.17
CA ASP A 49 -19.38 -8.85 -22.19
C ASP A 49 -18.56 -10.01 -21.58
N ALA A 50 -19.05 -11.23 -21.81
CA ALA A 50 -18.43 -12.47 -21.35
C ALA A 50 -16.98 -12.65 -21.86
N GLN A 51 -16.62 -12.06 -22.99
CA GLN A 51 -15.27 -12.13 -23.54
C GLN A 51 -14.24 -11.40 -22.68
N TYR A 52 -14.66 -10.37 -21.94
CA TYR A 52 -13.79 -9.59 -21.05
C TYR A 52 -13.96 -9.96 -19.56
N ALA A 53 -14.84 -10.91 -19.26
CA ALA A 53 -15.23 -11.35 -17.93
C ALA A 53 -14.33 -12.44 -17.31
N TYR A 54 -13.09 -12.57 -17.77
CA TYR A 54 -12.19 -13.61 -17.27
C TYR A 54 -11.92 -13.44 -15.76
N TYR A 55 -12.09 -14.53 -14.99
CA TYR A 55 -12.06 -14.57 -13.51
C TYR A 55 -13.06 -13.65 -12.80
N MET A 56 -14.25 -13.46 -13.37
CA MET A 56 -15.31 -12.66 -12.74
C MET A 56 -16.48 -13.50 -12.28
N TRP A 57 -17.22 -12.97 -11.32
CA TRP A 57 -18.46 -13.55 -10.83
C TRP A 57 -19.64 -13.12 -11.71
N ASP A 58 -20.38 -14.07 -12.27
CA ASP A 58 -21.60 -13.78 -13.02
C ASP A 58 -22.76 -13.45 -12.05
N THR A 59 -23.32 -12.25 -12.20
CA THR A 59 -24.43 -11.75 -11.36
C THR A 59 -25.80 -11.92 -12.01
N GLY A 60 -25.89 -12.44 -13.24
CA GLY A 60 -27.11 -12.50 -14.05
C GLY A 60 -27.46 -11.17 -14.75
N HIS A 61 -26.78 -10.08 -14.41
CA HIS A 61 -26.90 -8.76 -15.03
C HIS A 61 -25.56 -8.23 -15.58
N GLY A 62 -24.54 -9.08 -15.60
CA GLY A 62 -23.16 -8.76 -15.95
C GLY A 62 -22.17 -9.45 -15.02
N TYR A 63 -20.88 -9.23 -15.27
CA TYR A 63 -19.77 -9.88 -14.60
C TYR A 63 -19.08 -8.91 -13.63
N PHE A 64 -19.05 -9.29 -12.36
CA PHE A 64 -18.45 -8.52 -11.28
C PHE A 64 -17.02 -9.00 -11.00
N ALA A 65 -16.09 -8.07 -10.80
CA ALA A 65 -14.70 -8.43 -10.52
C ALA A 65 -14.59 -9.21 -9.18
N TYR A 66 -13.95 -10.38 -9.20
CA TYR A 66 -13.72 -11.20 -8.02
C TYR A 66 -12.24 -11.65 -7.94
N PRO A 67 -11.58 -11.58 -6.77
CA PRO A 67 -12.04 -10.97 -5.52
C PRO A 67 -12.14 -9.43 -5.62
N PHE A 68 -13.12 -8.84 -4.94
CA PHE A 68 -13.32 -7.39 -4.92
C PHE A 68 -12.69 -6.79 -3.66
N GLU A 69 -11.51 -6.20 -3.84
CA GLU A 69 -10.77 -5.54 -2.77
C GLU A 69 -11.14 -4.06 -2.71
N ILE A 70 -12.24 -3.75 -2.02
CA ILE A 70 -12.82 -2.38 -1.94
C ILE A 70 -11.75 -1.34 -1.59
N GLY A 71 -11.02 -1.56 -0.49
CA GLY A 71 -10.03 -0.60 0.00
C GLY A 71 -8.94 -0.32 -1.04
N ARG A 72 -8.35 -1.36 -1.62
CA ARG A 72 -7.29 -1.21 -2.63
C ARG A 72 -7.81 -0.56 -3.90
N THR A 73 -9.02 -0.91 -4.33
CA THR A 73 -9.67 -0.34 -5.51
C THR A 73 -9.89 1.16 -5.35
N ILE A 74 -10.46 1.59 -4.22
CA ILE A 74 -10.74 3.01 -3.95
C ILE A 74 -9.45 3.82 -3.87
N ILE A 75 -8.42 3.31 -3.19
CA ILE A 75 -7.13 4.01 -3.05
C ILE A 75 -6.39 4.08 -4.39
N SER A 76 -6.51 3.04 -5.22
CA SER A 76 -5.86 2.98 -6.55
C SER A 76 -6.58 3.81 -7.60
N ALA A 77 -7.88 4.05 -7.44
CA ALA A 77 -8.71 4.80 -8.38
C ALA A 77 -8.06 6.11 -8.86
N PRO A 78 -7.68 7.07 -8.00
CA PRO A 78 -7.12 8.34 -8.49
C PRO A 78 -5.84 8.17 -9.32
N PHE A 79 -5.09 7.08 -9.13
CA PHE A 79 -3.84 6.83 -9.84
C PHE A 79 -4.07 6.23 -11.23
N VAL A 80 -5.08 5.36 -11.41
CA VAL A 80 -5.34 4.74 -12.72
C VAL A 80 -5.75 5.75 -13.80
N LEU A 81 -6.17 6.96 -13.41
CA LEU A 81 -6.42 8.07 -14.34
C LEU A 81 -5.15 8.58 -15.05
N VAL A 82 -3.99 8.47 -14.39
CA VAL A 82 -2.71 8.90 -14.96
C VAL A 82 -2.18 7.83 -15.89
N SER A 83 -2.10 6.59 -15.39
CA SER A 83 -1.69 5.42 -16.14
C SER A 83 -2.02 4.15 -15.36
N TRP A 84 -2.06 3.00 -16.04
CA TRP A 84 -2.31 1.71 -15.38
C TRP A 84 -1.24 1.36 -14.34
N ASN A 85 0.01 1.83 -14.51
CA ASN A 85 1.12 1.54 -13.60
C ASN A 85 1.25 2.58 -12.48
N ALA A 86 0.57 3.73 -12.55
CA ALA A 86 0.64 4.74 -11.51
C ALA A 86 0.31 4.20 -10.09
N PRO A 87 -0.67 3.28 -9.88
CA PRO A 87 -0.95 2.75 -8.55
C PRO A 87 0.22 2.04 -7.87
N PHE A 88 1.23 1.55 -8.61
CA PHE A 88 2.41 0.92 -7.99
C PHE A 88 3.20 1.87 -7.08
N ILE A 89 3.07 3.19 -7.28
CA ILE A 89 3.70 4.17 -6.37
C ILE A 89 3.15 4.08 -4.93
N LEU A 90 1.93 3.58 -4.76
CA LEU A 90 1.34 3.35 -3.45
C LEU A 90 2.13 2.33 -2.65
N GLY A 91 2.73 1.32 -3.30
CA GLY A 91 3.62 0.36 -2.64
C GLY A 91 4.82 1.05 -1.99
N LEU A 92 5.50 1.94 -2.72
CA LEU A 92 6.58 2.77 -2.18
C LEU A 92 6.08 3.67 -1.04
N LEU A 93 4.94 4.36 -1.22
CA LEU A 93 4.40 5.27 -0.21
C LEU A 93 4.07 4.55 1.10
N PHE A 94 3.43 3.38 1.03
CA PHE A 94 3.12 2.57 2.21
C PHE A 94 4.38 1.99 2.85
N HIS A 95 5.36 1.53 2.07
CA HIS A 95 6.62 1.05 2.62
C HIS A 95 7.38 2.16 3.36
N LEU A 96 7.46 3.36 2.78
CA LEU A 96 8.05 4.53 3.44
C LEU A 96 7.27 4.95 4.70
N LEU A 97 5.94 4.84 4.67
CA LEU A 97 5.09 5.09 5.83
C LEU A 97 5.36 4.08 6.95
N GLY A 98 5.44 2.80 6.63
CA GLY A 98 5.80 1.73 7.57
C GLY A 98 7.19 1.95 8.17
N ALA A 99 8.18 2.28 7.33
CA ALA A 99 9.53 2.60 7.78
C ALA A 99 9.57 3.82 8.70
N TYR A 100 8.78 4.85 8.39
CA TYR A 100 8.63 6.03 9.23
C TYR A 100 8.06 5.67 10.61
N TYR A 101 6.96 4.91 10.68
CA TYR A 101 6.42 4.52 11.98
C TYR A 101 7.36 3.58 12.74
N PHE A 102 8.07 2.68 12.05
CA PHE A 102 9.09 1.86 12.68
C PHE A 102 10.24 2.71 13.27
N TYR A 103 10.72 3.73 12.56
CA TYR A 103 11.65 4.73 13.09
C TYR A 103 11.10 5.40 14.37
N ARG A 104 9.82 5.78 14.36
CA ARG A 104 9.16 6.43 15.50
C ARG A 104 9.01 5.49 16.70
N ILE A 105 8.78 4.20 16.46
CA ILE A 105 8.74 3.16 17.50
C ILE A 105 10.14 3.00 18.13
N LEU A 106 11.18 2.83 17.32
CA LEU A 106 12.57 2.74 17.82
C LEU A 106 12.94 3.95 18.67
N ALA A 107 12.64 5.15 18.17
CA ALA A 107 12.85 6.40 18.87
C ALA A 107 12.08 6.46 20.20
N PHE A 108 10.82 6.05 20.21
CA PHE A 108 9.98 6.03 21.40
C PHE A 108 10.52 5.07 22.47
N LEU A 109 11.03 3.91 22.05
CA LEU A 109 11.62 2.90 22.93
C LEU A 109 13.07 3.22 23.35
N GLY A 110 13.64 4.34 22.91
CA GLY A 110 15.04 4.70 23.21
C GLY A 110 16.06 3.82 22.49
N LEU A 111 15.66 3.12 21.44
CA LEU A 111 16.53 2.27 20.62
C LEU A 111 17.21 3.09 19.51
N ASP A 112 18.31 2.53 18.97
CA ASP A 112 19.01 3.16 17.85
C ASP A 112 18.14 3.20 16.59
N THR A 113 17.79 4.40 16.15
CA THR A 113 16.92 4.62 15.00
C THR A 113 17.57 4.23 13.69
N ARG A 114 18.89 4.01 13.62
CA ARG A 114 19.58 3.49 12.44
C ARG A 114 19.08 2.10 12.04
N TYR A 115 18.52 1.33 12.97
CA TYR A 115 17.89 0.04 12.64
C TYR A 115 16.66 0.17 11.72
N SER A 116 16.07 1.36 11.60
CA SER A 116 15.04 1.61 10.59
C SER A 116 15.54 1.45 9.14
N LEU A 117 16.86 1.58 8.90
CA LEU A 117 17.45 1.29 7.60
C LEU A 117 17.32 -0.19 7.22
N LEU A 118 17.32 -1.09 8.19
CA LEU A 118 17.10 -2.52 7.94
C LEU A 118 15.70 -2.76 7.40
N TYR A 119 14.69 -2.02 7.89
CA TYR A 119 13.33 -2.06 7.34
C TYR A 119 13.31 -1.50 5.91
N LEU A 120 13.90 -0.32 5.69
CA LEU A 120 13.90 0.33 4.38
C LEU A 120 14.49 -0.55 3.27
N PHE A 121 15.58 -1.25 3.58
CA PHE A 121 16.32 -2.08 2.62
C PHE A 121 16.09 -3.59 2.81
N PHE A 122 15.04 -3.99 3.52
CA PHE A 122 14.73 -5.41 3.67
C PHE A 122 14.28 -5.98 2.32
N PRO A 123 15.06 -6.89 1.69
CA PRO A 123 14.86 -7.23 0.28
C PRO A 123 13.46 -7.71 -0.09
N PRO A 124 12.78 -8.56 0.72
CA PRO A 124 11.40 -8.93 0.46
C PRO A 124 10.46 -7.72 0.42
N LEU A 125 10.53 -6.82 1.40
CA LEU A 125 9.64 -5.65 1.45
C LEU A 125 9.93 -4.64 0.34
N THR A 126 11.20 -4.45 -0.02
CA THR A 126 11.60 -3.57 -1.13
C THR A 126 11.14 -4.12 -2.49
N LEU A 127 11.27 -5.43 -2.71
CA LEU A 127 10.78 -6.10 -3.93
C LEU A 127 9.26 -6.12 -3.99
N LEU A 128 8.61 -6.36 -2.85
CA LEU A 128 7.15 -6.31 -2.72
C LEU A 128 6.64 -4.88 -2.99
N ALA A 129 7.32 -3.85 -2.47
CA ALA A 129 6.92 -2.46 -2.68
C ALA A 129 6.98 -2.05 -4.15
N GLY A 130 7.93 -2.66 -4.89
CA GLY A 130 8.07 -2.56 -6.34
C GLY A 130 6.97 -3.27 -7.12
N LYS A 131 6.54 -4.47 -6.69
CA LYS A 131 5.77 -5.38 -7.55
C LYS A 131 4.31 -5.59 -7.13
N PHE A 132 3.98 -5.37 -5.86
CA PHE A 132 2.71 -5.80 -5.27
C PHE A 132 1.84 -4.58 -4.98
N LEU A 133 0.65 -4.55 -5.59
CA LEU A 133 -0.35 -3.52 -5.37
C LEU A 133 -0.95 -3.71 -3.96
N LEU A 134 -0.30 -3.05 -3.01
CA LEU A 134 -0.82 -2.61 -1.72
C LEU A 134 -1.04 -3.62 -0.61
N GLY A 135 -1.50 -4.86 -0.84
CA GLY A 135 -2.08 -5.68 0.24
C GLY A 135 -1.31 -5.78 1.53
N ASP A 136 -0.25 -6.57 1.49
CA ASP A 136 0.51 -6.89 2.70
C ASP A 136 1.32 -5.69 3.18
N ILE A 137 1.76 -4.82 2.26
CA ILE A 137 2.59 -3.66 2.60
C ILE A 137 1.77 -2.54 3.24
N ALA A 138 0.59 -2.24 2.70
CA ALA A 138 -0.32 -1.28 3.30
C ALA A 138 -0.77 -1.78 4.66
N SER A 139 -1.15 -3.06 4.78
CA SER A 139 -1.51 -3.65 6.07
C SER A 139 -0.35 -3.59 7.06
N ALA A 140 0.86 -3.99 6.69
CA ALA A 140 2.05 -3.92 7.54
C ALA A 140 2.40 -2.47 7.97
N ALA A 141 2.25 -1.50 7.07
CA ALA A 141 2.47 -0.09 7.36
C ALA A 141 1.43 0.46 8.35
N LEU A 142 0.15 0.09 8.16
CA LEU A 142 -0.94 0.47 9.06
C LEU A 142 -0.80 -0.21 10.43
N VAL A 143 -0.45 -1.50 10.48
CA VAL A 143 -0.14 -2.20 11.74
C VAL A 143 1.00 -1.52 12.49
N SER A 144 2.08 -1.15 11.78
CA SER A 144 3.19 -0.40 12.38
C SER A 144 2.74 0.96 12.93
N ALA A 145 1.89 1.68 12.18
CA ALA A 145 1.30 2.94 12.62
C ALA A 145 0.44 2.75 13.89
N ALA A 146 -0.41 1.72 13.91
CA ALA A 146 -1.25 1.40 15.06
C ALA A 146 -0.41 1.04 16.29
N SER A 147 0.65 0.24 16.14
CA SER A 147 1.58 -0.07 17.23
C SER A 147 2.20 1.21 17.80
N TYR A 148 2.61 2.15 16.96
CA TYR A 148 3.15 3.44 17.42
C TYR A 148 2.13 4.25 18.23
N TYR A 149 0.87 4.34 17.78
CA TYR A 149 -0.16 5.07 18.51
C TYR A 149 -0.55 4.37 19.81
N TYR A 150 -0.59 3.04 19.82
CA TYR A 150 -0.85 2.24 21.01
C TYR A 150 0.24 2.47 22.08
N LEU A 151 1.51 2.51 21.68
CA LEU A 151 2.64 2.72 22.59
C LEU A 151 2.60 4.06 23.34
N LYS A 152 1.93 5.09 22.80
CA LYS A 152 1.78 6.37 23.51
C LYS A 152 1.01 6.24 24.83
N GLY A 153 0.18 5.20 24.98
CA GLY A 153 -0.48 4.87 26.24
C GLY A 153 -1.58 5.85 26.69
N ASP A 154 -2.00 6.77 25.83
CA ASP A 154 -3.07 7.72 26.12
C ASP A 154 -4.38 7.37 25.38
N SER A 155 -5.51 7.89 25.86
CA SER A 155 -6.84 7.58 25.30
C SER A 155 -7.00 7.95 23.83
N LYS A 156 -6.33 9.00 23.36
CA LYS A 156 -6.34 9.41 21.96
C LYS A 156 -5.48 8.47 21.11
N GLY A 157 -4.36 8.00 21.64
CA GLY A 157 -3.49 7.00 21.04
C GLY A 157 -4.19 5.66 20.85
N PHE A 158 -4.94 5.20 21.86
CA PHE A 158 -5.74 3.97 21.74
C PHE A 158 -6.85 4.08 20.69
N LEU A 159 -7.58 5.20 20.66
CA LEU A 159 -8.58 5.44 19.62
C LEU A 159 -7.96 5.45 18.22
N ALA A 160 -6.85 6.17 18.05
CA ALA A 160 -6.13 6.21 16.78
C ALA A 160 -5.63 4.82 16.35
N ALA A 161 -5.07 4.03 17.27
CA ALA A 161 -4.63 2.67 17.00
C ALA A 161 -5.78 1.77 16.54
N GLY A 162 -6.95 1.86 17.20
CA GLY A 162 -8.15 1.11 16.82
C GLY A 162 -8.67 1.46 15.44
N ILE A 163 -8.74 2.76 15.10
CA ILE A 163 -9.15 3.22 13.76
C ILE A 163 -8.18 2.71 12.69
N VAL A 164 -6.88 2.85 12.92
CA VAL A 164 -5.85 2.42 11.97
C VAL A 164 -5.87 0.90 11.77
N LEU A 165 -6.05 0.11 12.83
CA LEU A 165 -6.19 -1.35 12.73
C LEU A 165 -7.47 -1.73 11.97
N GLY A 166 -8.59 -1.04 12.21
CA GLY A 166 -9.83 -1.30 11.48
C GLY A 166 -9.70 -1.08 9.96
N ILE A 167 -8.82 -0.18 9.53
CA ILE A 167 -8.52 0.07 8.10
C ILE A 167 -7.51 -0.96 7.54
N SER A 168 -6.73 -1.63 8.40
CA SER A 168 -5.66 -2.55 7.99
C SER A 168 -6.12 -3.96 7.60
N VAL A 169 -7.40 -4.27 7.86
CA VAL A 169 -8.05 -5.57 7.62
C VAL A 169 -8.78 -5.58 6.29
#